data_AF-A0A634WJ80-F1
#
_entry.id   AF-A0A634WJ80-F1
#
_cell.length_a   1.000
_cell.length_b   1.000
_cell.length_c   1.000
_cell.angle_alpha   90.00
_cell.angle_beta   90.00
_cell.angle_gamma   90.00
#
_symmetry.space_group_name_H-M   'P 1'
#
loop_
_entity.id
_entity.type
_entity.pdbx_description
1 polymer ?
#
loop_
_entity_poly.entity_id
_entity_poly.type
_entity_poly.pdbx_seq_one_letter_code
_entity_poly.pdbx_strand_id
1 'polypeptide(L)' 'MICIVNKVEDTELGLKLTLENGNSICVNNYSYYLLSEPASCCDKDRLKNIYIRLVSELTQMSEETIKSQML' A
#
# COMPACT_ATOMS: atom_id res chain seq x y z
N MET A 1 1.90 -13.77 7.76
CA MET A 1 1.30 -13.28 9.01
C MET A 1 0.50 -12.03 8.67
N ILE A 2 -0.79 -11.98 9.01
CA ILE A 2 -1.68 -10.85 8.69
C ILE A 2 -1.88 -10.07 9.99
N CYS A 3 -1.60 -8.77 9.97
CA CYS A 3 -1.90 -7.87 11.08
C CYS A 3 -3.07 -6.97 10.69
N ILE A 4 -4.10 -6.93 11.53
CA ILE A 4 -5.29 -6.11 11.31
C ILE A 4 -5.09 -4.77 12.02
N VAL A 5 -5.28 -3.69 11.26
CA VAL A 5 -5.21 -2.31 11.77
C VAL A 5 -6.57 -1.95 12.35
N ASN A 6 -6.59 -1.59 13.63
CA ASN A 6 -7.77 -1.18 14.37
C ASN A 6 -8.04 0.32 14.25
N LYS A 7 -6.98 1.14 14.23
CA LYS A 7 -7.09 2.61 14.15
C LYS A 7 -5.98 3.19 13.29
N VAL A 8 -6.33 4.18 12.49
CA VAL A 8 -5.41 4.98 11.69
C VAL A 8 -5.52 6.43 12.14
N GLU A 9 -4.40 7.05 12.48
CA GLU A 9 -4.31 8.45 12.91
C GLU A 9 -3.28 9.19 12.06
N ASP A 10 -3.65 10.37 11.59
CA ASP A 10 -2.72 11.30 10.92
C ASP A 10 -1.98 12.11 11.97
N THR A 11 -0.65 12.19 11.83
CA THR A 11 0.23 12.92 12.75
C THR A 11 1.16 13.82 11.95
N GLU A 12 1.73 14.84 12.58
CA GLU A 12 2.66 15.77 11.91
C GLU A 12 3.88 15.08 11.25
N LEU A 13 4.22 13.86 11.68
CA LEU A 13 5.34 13.07 11.17
C LEU A 13 4.93 12.00 10.13
N GLY A 14 3.64 11.75 9.95
CA GLY A 14 3.10 10.71 9.05
C GLY A 14 1.88 9.97 9.63
N LEU A 15 1.71 8.70 9.26
CA LEU A 15 0.57 7.88 9.71
C LEU A 15 0.94 7.03 10.93
N LYS A 16 0.08 7.04 11.94
CA LYS A 16 0.14 6.10 13.06
C LYS A 16 -0.95 5.04 12.91
N LEU A 17 -0.53 3.78 12.83
CA LEU A 17 -1.39 2.61 12.74
C LEU A 17 -1.41 1.91 14.10
N THR A 18 -2.57 1.80 14.72
CA THR A 18 -2.76 0.99 15.92
C THR A 18 -3.34 -0.35 15.52
N LEU A 19 -2.65 -1.43 15.87
CA LEU A 19 -3.06 -2.80 15.62
C LEU A 19 -4.08 -3.27 16.67
N GLU A 20 -4.85 -4.31 16.35
CA GLU A 20 -5.79 -4.91 17.33
C GLU A 20 -5.11 -5.42 18.60
N ASN A 21 -3.84 -5.84 18.51
CA ASN A 21 -3.06 -6.27 19.67
C ASN A 21 -2.53 -5.10 20.53
N GLY A 22 -2.93 -3.86 20.23
CA GLY A 22 -2.53 -2.66 20.95
C GLY A 22 -1.16 -2.09 20.56
N ASN A 23 -0.40 -2.77 19.71
CA ASN A 23 0.86 -2.23 19.21
C ASN A 23 0.61 -1.11 18.20
N SER A 24 1.53 -0.14 18.14
CA SER A 24 1.45 0.95 17.16
C SER A 24 2.66 0.96 16.23
N ILE A 25 2.39 1.16 14.94
CA ILE A 25 3.39 1.36 13.89
C ILE A 25 3.29 2.80 13.40
N CYS A 26 4.41 3.51 13.35
CA CYS A 26 4.48 4.86 12.79
C CYS A 26 5.12 4.79 11.40
N VAL A 27 4.37 5.18 10.38
CA VAL A 27 4.82 5.29 8.98
C VAL A 27 5.14 6.76 8.71
N ASN A 28 6.41 7.10 8.86
CA ASN A 28 6.90 8.44 8.53
C ASN A 28 6.96 8.63 7.01
N ASN A 29 6.83 9.87 6.53
CA ASN A 29 6.86 10.22 5.10
C ASN A 29 5.76 9.55 4.25
N TYR A 30 4.61 9.20 4.84
CA TYR A 30 3.48 8.67 4.08
C TYR A 30 3.02 9.61 2.96
N SER A 31 3.15 10.92 3.18
CA SER A 31 2.93 11.95 2.18
C SER A 31 3.87 11.87 0.97
N TYR A 32 5.07 11.31 1.07
CA TYR A 32 5.92 11.04 -0.12
C TYR A 32 5.28 10.01 -1.06
N TYR A 33 4.62 9.01 -0.49
CA TYR A 33 3.88 7.99 -1.22
C TYR A 33 2.52 8.49 -1.72
N LEU A 34 1.93 9.51 -1.06
CA LEU A 34 0.63 10.10 -1.43
C LEU A 34 0.73 11.31 -2.38
N LEU A 35 1.83 12.08 -2.31
CA LEU A 35 2.02 13.36 -3.04
C LEU A 35 2.82 13.21 -4.34
N SER A 36 3.15 11.99 -4.76
CA SER A 36 3.78 11.80 -6.07
C SER A 36 2.79 11.92 -7.23
N GLU A 37 1.46 11.83 -7.00
CA GLU A 37 0.43 12.20 -7.99
C GLU A 37 -0.94 12.41 -7.32
N PRO A 38 -1.77 13.37 -7.79
CA PRO A 38 -2.99 13.79 -7.11
C PRO A 38 -4.02 12.66 -6.97
N ALA A 39 -4.61 12.56 -5.79
CA ALA A 39 -5.69 11.64 -5.41
C ALA A 39 -7.03 11.89 -6.13
N SER A 40 -7.02 12.36 -7.38
CA SER A 40 -8.22 12.70 -8.16
C SER A 40 -8.51 11.74 -9.32
N CYS A 41 -7.83 10.60 -9.41
CA CYS A 41 -8.26 9.54 -10.32
C CYS A 41 -7.99 8.18 -9.70
N CYS A 42 -8.95 7.67 -8.94
CA CYS A 42 -9.09 6.25 -8.58
C CYS A 42 -9.33 5.41 -9.85
N ASP A 43 -8.38 5.46 -10.77
CA ASP A 43 -8.36 4.63 -11.95
C ASP A 43 -8.03 3.20 -11.48
N LYS A 44 -9.04 2.32 -11.52
CA LYS A 44 -8.91 0.95 -11.03
C LYS A 44 -7.77 0.21 -11.75
N ASP A 45 -7.48 0.56 -13.00
CA ASP A 45 -6.38 -0.02 -13.76
C ASP A 45 -5.02 0.50 -13.29
N ARG A 46 -4.92 1.76 -12.83
CA ARG A 46 -3.72 2.24 -12.14
C ARG A 46 -3.45 1.50 -10.84
N LEU A 47 -4.47 1.29 -10.01
CA LEU A 47 -4.33 0.53 -8.75
C LEU A 47 -3.92 -0.92 -9.02
N LYS A 48 -4.50 -1.55 -10.04
CA LYS A 48 -4.08 -2.88 -10.49
C LYS A 48 -2.62 -2.90 -10.91
N ASN A 49 -2.15 -1.91 -11.69
CA ASN A 49 -0.76 -1.85 -12.13
C ASN A 49 0.22 -1.66 -10.97
N ILE A 50 -0.12 -0.85 -9.97
CA ILE A 50 0.69 -0.69 -8.75
C ILE A 50 0.77 -2.02 -7.99
N TYR A 51 -0.37 -2.71 -7.83
CA TYR A 51 -0.41 -4.02 -7.19
C TYR A 51 0.43 -5.06 -7.94
N ILE A 52 0.29 -5.15 -9.26
CA ILE A 52 1.05 -6.08 -10.11
C ILE A 52 2.55 -5.85 -9.95
N ARG A 53 2.98 -4.58 -9.99
CA ARG A 53 4.39 -4.22 -9.84
C ARG A 53 4.94 -4.56 -8.44
N LEU A 54 4.17 -4.29 -7.39
CA LEU A 54 4.55 -4.66 -6.02
C LEU A 54 4.76 -6.17 -5.87
N VAL A 55 3.81 -6.97 -6.38
CA VAL A 55 3.91 -8.43 -6.31
C VAL A 55 5.09 -8.94 -7.13
N SER A 56 5.32 -8.38 -8.33
CA SER A 56 6.45 -8.70 -9.22
C SER A 56 7.79 -8.56 -8.50
N GLU A 57 8.00 -7.43 -7.84
CA GLU A 57 9.23 -7.15 -7.09
C GLU A 57 9.40 -8.08 -5.87
N LEU A 58 8.32 -8.39 -5.15
CA LEU A 58 8.37 -9.26 -3.97
C LEU A 58 8.61 -10.74 -4.31
N THR A 59 8.03 -11.21 -5.41
CA THR A 59 8.10 -12.63 -5.80
C THR A 59 9.18 -12.93 -6.82
N GLN A 60 9.88 -11.91 -7.33
CA GLN A 60 10.80 -12.01 -8.46
C GLN A 60 10.17 -12.66 -9.71
N MET A 61 8.84 -12.53 -9.85
CA MET A 61 8.10 -13.04 -11.01
C MET A 61 7.86 -11.88 -11.98
N SER A 62 7.70 -12.16 -13.28
CA SER A 62 7.38 -11.08 -14.22
C SER A 62 5.96 -10.56 -13.99
N GLU A 63 5.75 -9.27 -14.26
CA GLU A 63 4.42 -8.65 -14.23
C GLU A 63 3.43 -9.38 -15.15
N GLU A 64 3.90 -9.94 -16.27
CA GLU A 64 3.09 -10.71 -17.21
C GLU A 64 2.58 -12.03 -16.61
N THR A 65 3.42 -12.72 -15.83
CA THR A 65 3.03 -13.92 -15.09
C THR A 65 1.95 -13.59 -14.06
N ILE A 66 2.10 -12.48 -13.34
CA ILE A 66 1.13 -12.05 -12.34
C ILE A 66 -0.18 -11.62 -13.01
N LYS A 67 -0.13 -10.86 -14.11
CA LYS A 67 -1.31 -10.50 -14.91
C LYS A 67 -2.07 -11.74 -15.40
N SER A 68 -1.35 -12.78 -15.83
CA SER A 68 -1.93 -14.05 -16.26
C SER A 68 -2.61 -14.83 -15.13
N GLN A 69 -2.18 -14.63 -13.88
CA GLN A 69 -2.79 -15.23 -12.68
C GLN A 69 -3.97 -14.42 -12.12
N MET A 70 -4.11 -13.15 -12.54
CA MET A 70 -5.21 -12.26 -12.14
C MET A 70 -6.43 -12.30 -13.09
N LEU A 71 -6.35 -13.07 -14.18
CA LEU A 71 -7.43 -13.32 -15.15
C LEU A 71 -8.51 -14.25 -14.60
#